data_AF-A0A945YML0-F1
#
_entry.id   AF-A0A945YML0-F1
#
_cell.length_a   1.000
_cell.length_b   1.000
_cell.length_c   1.000
_cell.angle_alpha   90.00
_cell.angle_beta   90.00
_cell.angle_gamma   90.00
#
_symmetry.space_group_name_H-M   'P 1'
#
loop_
_entity.id
_entity.type
_entity.pdbx_description
1 polymer ?
#
loop_
_entity_poly.entity_id
_entity_poly.type
_entity_poly.pdbx_seq_one_letter_code
_entity_poly.pdbx_strand_id
1 'polypeptide(L)' 'MIKHSFRITIGVILVIVGLIGGLIPIFQGWVFGIPGLIILAEYFPPIHRLLVWAKKKAGISEKNKKN' A
#
# COMPACT_ATOMS: atom_id res chain seq x y z
N MET A 1 -21.17 -25.42 -0.93
CA MET A 1 -21.53 -24.32 0.00
C MET A 1 -20.53 -23.16 0.04
N ILE A 2 -19.20 -23.39 -0.01
CA ILE A 2 -18.16 -22.33 0.13
C ILE A 2 -18.22 -21.21 -0.94
N LYS A 3 -18.78 -21.46 -2.12
CA LYS A 3 -18.82 -20.50 -3.24
C LYS A 3 -19.69 -19.26 -2.96
N HIS A 4 -20.71 -19.37 -2.11
CA HIS A 4 -21.60 -18.24 -1.79
C HIS A 4 -20.98 -17.28 -0.79
N SER A 5 -20.45 -17.81 0.32
CA SER A 5 -19.77 -17.01 1.34
C SER A 5 -18.60 -16.24 0.74
N PHE A 6 -17.82 -16.87 -0.15
CA PHE A 6 -16.69 -16.22 -0.83
C PHE A 6 -17.11 -15.03 -1.70
N ARG A 7 -18.20 -15.17 -2.48
CA ARG A 7 -18.72 -14.07 -3.31
C ARG A 7 -19.22 -12.90 -2.47
N ILE A 8 -19.85 -13.18 -1.33
CA ILE A 8 -20.34 -12.16 -0.39
C ILE A 8 -19.17 -11.43 0.26
N THR A 9 -18.16 -12.17 0.77
CA THR A 9 -16.96 -11.57 1.36
C THR A 9 -16.23 -10.67 0.36
N ILE A 10 -16.08 -11.11 -0.89
CA ILE A 10 -15.46 -10.30 -1.96
C ILE A 10 -16.29 -9.05 -2.23
N GLY A 11 -17.61 -9.16 -2.33
CA GLY A 11 -18.50 -8.02 -2.56
C GLY A 11 -18.40 -6.97 -1.44
N VAL A 12 -18.37 -7.41 -0.19
CA VAL A 12 -18.24 -6.52 0.98
C VAL A 12 -16.88 -5.80 0.99
N ILE A 13 -15.79 -6.52 0.68
CA ILE A 13 -14.46 -5.92 0.55
C ILE A 13 -14.43 -4.87 -0.57
N LEU A 14 -15.05 -5.15 -1.72
CA LEU A 14 -15.14 -4.21 -2.84
C LEU A 14 -15.90 -2.94 -2.47
N VAL A 15 -17.02 -3.08 -1.77
CA VAL A 15 -17.84 -1.93 -1.31
C VAL A 15 -17.06 -1.07 -0.31
N ILE A 16 -16.35 -1.67 0.63
CA ILE A 16 -15.52 -0.94 1.60
C ILE A 16 -14.39 -0.18 0.89
N VAL A 17 -13.69 -0.82 -0.05
CA VAL A 17 -12.63 -0.17 -0.84
C VAL A 17 -13.21 0.95 -1.72
N GLY A 18 -14.38 0.74 -2.33
CA GLY A 18 -15.08 1.75 -3.12
C GLY A 18 -15.54 2.95 -2.29
N LEU A 19 -16.02 2.73 -1.06
CA LEU A 19 -16.40 3.79 -0.12
C LEU A 19 -15.19 4.55 0.38
N ILE A 20 -14.11 3.87 0.76
CA ILE A 20 -12.84 4.50 1.17
C ILE A 20 -12.23 5.27 -0.01
N GLY A 21 -12.29 4.72 -1.23
CA GLY A 21 -11.79 5.37 -2.44
C GLY A 21 -12.64 6.54 -2.92
N GLY A 22 -13.96 6.51 -2.68
CA GLY A 22 -14.89 7.57 -3.06
C GLY A 22 -15.03 8.69 -2.02
N LEU A 23 -14.80 8.41 -0.74
CA LEU A 23 -14.98 9.35 0.37
C LEU A 23 -13.68 10.01 0.85
N ILE A 24 -12.50 9.60 0.35
CA ILE A 24 -11.22 10.24 0.70
C ILE A 24 -10.79 11.23 -0.39
N PRO A 25 -11.07 12.54 -0.23
CA PRO A 25 -10.36 13.58 -0.95
C PRO A 25 -9.16 14.10 -0.12
N ILE A 26 -8.01 14.21 -0.81
CA ILE A 26 -6.86 15.11 -0.59
C ILE A 26 -5.76 14.70 0.42
N PHE A 27 -6.07 14.15 1.60
CA PHE A 27 -5.00 13.64 2.50
C PHE A 27 -4.84 12.13 2.37
N GLN A 28 -4.41 11.71 1.18
CA GLN A 28 -3.82 10.39 0.96
C GLN A 28 -2.72 10.19 2.02
N GLY A 29 -2.95 9.47 3.12
CA GLY A 29 -1.94 9.16 4.14
C GLY A 29 -0.67 8.46 3.60
N TRP A 30 -0.66 8.14 2.30
CA TRP A 30 0.39 7.58 1.49
C TRP A 30 1.28 8.69 0.88
N VAL A 31 0.75 9.89 0.63
CA VAL A 31 1.54 11.08 0.22
C VAL A 31 2.51 11.50 1.32
N PHE A 32 2.14 11.36 2.59
CA PHE A 32 3.06 11.56 3.72
C PHE A 32 3.69 10.25 4.22
N GLY A 33 2.97 9.13 4.13
CA GLY A 33 3.45 7.84 4.58
C GLY A 33 4.60 7.29 3.75
N ILE A 34 4.59 7.43 2.42
CA ILE A 34 5.70 6.96 1.57
C ILE A 34 6.98 7.74 1.85
N PRO A 35 7.02 9.09 1.76
CA PRO A 35 8.23 9.84 2.07
C PRO A 35 8.67 9.69 3.54
N GLY A 36 7.74 9.63 4.49
CA GLY A 36 8.06 9.38 5.90
C GLY A 36 8.67 8.00 6.14
N LEU A 37 8.15 6.96 5.48
CA LEU A 37 8.69 5.60 5.58
C LEU A 37 10.05 5.48 4.89
N ILE A 38 10.29 6.22 3.79
CA ILE A 38 11.60 6.32 3.13
C ILE A 38 12.64 6.91 4.08
N ILE A 39 12.33 8.03 4.73
CA ILE A 39 13.23 8.66 5.71
C ILE A 39 13.48 7.69 6.88
N LEU A 40 12.43 7.09 7.43
CA LEU A 40 12.57 6.18 8.57
C LEU A 40 13.35 4.90 8.23
N ALA A 41 13.26 4.44 6.98
CA ALA A 41 14.04 3.33 6.47
C ALA A 41 15.54 3.61 6.40
N GLU A 42 15.97 4.85 6.13
CA GLU A 42 17.40 5.22 6.14
C GLU A 42 18.02 5.13 7.54
N TYR A 43 17.26 5.44 8.59
CA TYR A 43 17.74 5.38 9.97
C TYR A 43 17.61 3.99 10.62
N PHE A 44 16.60 3.20 10.21
CA PHE A 44 16.32 1.89 10.80
C PHE A 44 16.49 0.75 9.77
N PRO A 45 17.54 -0.09 9.91
CA PRO A 45 17.76 -1.27 9.06
C PRO A 45 16.55 -2.22 8.91
N PRO A 46 15.73 -2.50 9.96
CA PRO A 46 14.57 -3.38 9.79
C PRO A 46 13.45 -2.75 8.95
N ILE A 47 13.28 -1.43 9.04
CA ILE A 47 12.23 -0.69 8.32
C ILE A 47 12.59 -0.57 6.83
N HIS A 48 13.88 -0.44 6.51
CA HIS A 48 14.39 -0.52 5.13
C HIS A 48 14.00 -1.81 4.42
N ARG A 49 14.12 -2.96 5.10
CA ARG A 49 13.76 -4.26 4.52
C ARG A 49 12.26 -4.36 4.21
N LEU A 50 11.43 -3.82 5.10
CA LEU A 50 9.97 -3.75 4.89
C LEU A 50 9.61 -2.81 3.74
N LEU A 51 10.29 -1.66 3.63
CA LEU A 51 10.10 -0.71 2.54
C LEU A 51 10.50 -1.32 1.19
N VAL A 52 11.64 -2.01 1.11
CA VAL A 52 12.10 -2.71 -0.10
C VAL A 52 11.14 -3.84 -0.48
N TRP A 53 10.65 -4.61 0.49
CA TRP A 53 9.66 -5.64 0.26
C TRP A 53 8.34 -5.07 -0.25
N ALA A 54 7.87 -3.96 0.34
CA ALA A 54 6.66 -3.26 -0.07
C ALA A 54 6.80 -2.67 -1.48
N LYS A 55 7.93 -2.03 -1.82
CA LYS A 55 8.21 -1.55 -3.19
C LYS A 55 8.20 -2.69 -4.20
N LYS A 56 8.85 -3.82 -3.88
CA LYS A 56 8.88 -5.01 -4.75
C LYS A 56 7.49 -5.59 -4.97
N LYS A 57 6.66 -5.64 -3.93
CA LYS A 57 5.28 -6.15 -4.00
C LYS A 57 4.33 -5.19 -4.72
N ALA A 58 4.58 -3.89 -4.64
CA ALA A 58 3.81 -2.86 -5.34
C ALA A 58 4.18 -2.72 -6.83
N GLY A 59 5.20 -3.45 -7.33
CA GLY A 59 5.63 -3.34 -8.73
C GLY A 59 6.28 -1.99 -9.07
N ILE A 60 6.58 -1.17 -8.06
CA ILE A 60 7.32 0.08 -8.22
C ILE A 60 8.78 -0.31 -8.45
N SER A 61 9.07 -0.68 -9.69
CA SER A 61 10.44 -0.86 -10.17
C SER A 61 11.15 0.47 -9.99
N GLU A 62 12.05 0.56 -9.00
CA GLU A 62 13.03 1.64 -8.95
C GLU A 62 13.89 1.59 -10.21
N LYS A 63 13.45 2.28 -11.27
CA LYS A 63 14.36 2.77 -12.28
C LYS A 63 15.01 4.03 -11.72
N ASN A 64 16.33 3.96 -11.57
CA ASN A 64 17.29 5.02 -11.24
C ASN A 64 17.34 5.42 -9.75
N LYS A 65 18.53 5.59 -9.16
CA LYS A 65 19.69 6.27 -9.75
C LYS A 65 21.01 5.81 -9.10
N LYS A 66 21.81 5.10 -9.89
CA LYS A 66 23.27 5.05 -9.75
C LYS A 66 23.77 6.28 -10.53
N ASN A 67 24.25 7.30 -9.82
CA ASN A 67 25.16 8.32 -10.35
C ASN A 67 26.26 8.47 -9.32
#